data_AF-A0A318CKT3-F1
#
_entry.id   AF-A0A318CKT3-F1
#
_cell.length_a   1.000
_cell.length_b   1.000
_cell.length_c   1.000
_cell.angle_alpha   90.00
_cell.angle_beta   90.00
_cell.angle_gamma   90.00
#
_symmetry.space_group_name_H-M   'P 1'
#
loop_
_entity.id
_entity.type
_entity.pdbx_description
1 polymer ?
#
loop_
_entity_poly.entity_id
_entity_poly.type
_entity_poly.pdbx_seq_one_letter_code
_entity_poly.pdbx_strand_id
1 'polypeptide(L)'
;MLTGKENCAFLGKPPQALLHDNKPIYSDKKLHDAVEKTTRMIPATLRRPGNKAILEGGFGKFEQEVGRIHLDDSSEEALKKSAVAEILRAYTAGSDHAGRAEFDGKSRQEVLRNACPDPDRERRFIEQLHADHSKPRKDCLPTREVARKLLDKGFALFGIEGLDPQGKIREWLSVRFGPEAIRQGLAIFGTKRDKGLLRSNMAHRYLVKVIQNCQHEIDLRRQKELLREFAETEHNAWLQDLIPDYELLKAECDGSSPEKDLDFRVSENAVFGCLFLQQAFWENKLKALLKDRRDRIAAVCNHVRRLFEATWEDRFQLMSKLIAWEYQISG
;
A
#
# COMPACT_ATOMS: atom_id res chain seq x y z
N MET A 1 -28.71 -6.90 10.52
CA MET A 1 -28.03 -8.10 9.99
C MET A 1 -27.86 -7.90 8.50
N LEU A 2 -26.64 -7.58 8.07
CA LEU A 2 -26.29 -7.49 6.66
C LEU A 2 -26.34 -8.91 6.07
N THR A 3 -26.93 -9.04 4.89
CA THR A 3 -27.03 -10.33 4.19
C THR A 3 -25.65 -10.76 3.68
N GLY A 4 -25.40 -12.06 3.51
CA GLY A 4 -24.07 -12.59 3.13
C GLY A 4 -23.48 -11.98 1.85
N LYS A 5 -24.32 -11.43 0.97
CA LYS A 5 -23.91 -10.69 -0.23
C LYS A 5 -23.25 -9.34 0.06
N GLU A 6 -23.65 -8.64 1.14
CA GLU A 6 -23.13 -7.32 1.48
C GLU A 6 -21.73 -7.39 2.11
N ASN A 7 -21.41 -8.46 2.83
CA ASN A 7 -20.06 -8.69 3.37
C ASN A 7 -19.02 -8.98 2.28
N CYS A 8 -19.42 -9.61 1.17
CA CYS A 8 -18.52 -9.89 0.05
C CYS A 8 -18.10 -8.61 -0.70
N ALA A 9 -18.96 -7.59 -0.71
CA ALA A 9 -18.64 -6.29 -1.29
C ALA A 9 -17.59 -5.49 -0.49
N PHE A 10 -17.52 -5.71 0.83
CA PHE A 10 -16.57 -5.01 1.70
C PHE A 10 -15.16 -5.61 1.68
N LEU A 11 -15.03 -6.94 1.60
CA LEU A 11 -13.74 -7.64 1.65
C LEU A 11 -13.15 -7.97 0.28
N GLY A 12 -13.86 -7.68 -0.82
CA GLY A 12 -13.44 -7.93 -2.20
C GLY A 12 -13.39 -9.41 -2.61
N LYS A 13 -13.57 -10.33 -1.66
CA LYS A 13 -13.67 -11.78 -1.86
C LYS A 13 -14.47 -12.41 -0.72
N PRO A 14 -15.24 -13.48 -0.99
CA PRO A 14 -15.90 -14.21 0.07
C PRO A 14 -14.87 -14.82 1.04
N PRO A 15 -15.16 -14.82 2.36
CA PRO A 15 -14.30 -15.47 3.32
C PRO A 15 -14.22 -16.98 3.02
N GLN A 16 -13.06 -17.59 3.22
CA GLN A 16 -12.89 -19.03 2.97
C GLN A 16 -13.66 -19.88 3.98
N ALA A 17 -13.88 -19.36 5.19
CA ALA A 17 -14.70 -20.01 6.20
C ALA A 17 -15.37 -18.98 7.12
N LEU A 18 -16.52 -19.36 7.67
CA LEU A 18 -17.25 -18.63 8.71
C LEU A 18 -17.37 -19.52 9.94
N LEU A 19 -16.69 -19.14 11.02
CA LEU A 19 -16.84 -19.80 12.32
C LEU A 19 -18.08 -19.23 13.00
N HIS A 20 -19.07 -20.07 13.28
CA HIS A 20 -20.32 -19.66 13.91
C HIS A 20 -20.63 -20.53 15.13
N ASP A 21 -21.61 -20.14 15.93
CA ASP A 21 -22.03 -20.96 17.07
C ASP A 21 -23.05 -22.03 16.67
N ASN A 22 -23.22 -23.03 17.53
CA ASN A 22 -24.11 -24.16 17.28
C ASN A 22 -25.59 -23.83 17.53
N LYS A 23 -26.01 -22.55 17.42
CA LYS A 23 -27.42 -22.19 17.57
C LYS A 23 -28.23 -22.61 16.33
N PRO A 24 -29.50 -22.99 16.52
CA PRO A 24 -30.37 -23.43 15.43
C PRO A 24 -30.50 -22.45 14.26
N ILE A 25 -30.36 -21.14 14.52
CA ILE A 25 -30.38 -20.10 13.48
C ILE A 25 -29.29 -20.28 12.41
N TYR A 26 -28.17 -20.92 12.76
CA TYR A 26 -27.08 -21.19 11.82
C TYR A 26 -27.27 -22.48 11.02
N SER A 27 -28.31 -23.26 11.31
CA SER A 27 -28.77 -24.39 10.49
C SER A 27 -29.90 -24.00 9.54
N ASP A 28 -30.29 -22.73 9.50
CA ASP A 28 -31.35 -22.23 8.65
C ASP A 28 -30.94 -22.29 7.16
N LYS A 29 -31.81 -22.89 6.34
CA LYS A 29 -31.56 -23.09 4.91
C LYS A 29 -31.38 -21.76 4.15
N LYS A 30 -32.13 -20.72 4.51
CA LYS A 30 -32.02 -19.38 3.89
C LYS A 30 -30.69 -18.71 4.22
N LEU A 31 -30.12 -18.97 5.40
CA LEU A 31 -28.78 -18.48 5.75
C LEU A 31 -27.72 -19.18 4.89
N HIS A 32 -27.80 -20.50 4.74
CA HIS A 32 -26.90 -21.26 3.88
C HIS A 32 -26.99 -20.84 2.41
N ASP A 33 -28.19 -20.55 1.91
CA ASP A 33 -28.41 -20.07 0.55
C ASP A 33 -27.89 -18.63 0.33
N ALA A 34 -27.75 -17.84 1.40
CA ALA A 34 -27.25 -16.46 1.36
C ALA A 34 -25.73 -16.35 1.53
N VAL A 35 -25.06 -17.42 1.98
CA VAL A 35 -23.60 -17.50 2.08
C VAL A 35 -23.04 -18.02 0.75
N GLU A 36 -21.93 -17.45 0.30
CA GLU A 36 -21.27 -17.90 -0.93
C GLU A 36 -20.90 -19.38 -0.86
N LYS A 37 -21.13 -20.14 -1.94
CA LYS A 37 -20.94 -21.60 -1.95
C LYS A 37 -19.49 -22.03 -1.65
N THR A 38 -18.53 -21.13 -1.87
CA THR A 38 -17.10 -21.33 -1.60
C THR A 38 -16.72 -21.12 -0.14
N THR A 39 -17.61 -20.54 0.67
CA THR A 39 -17.38 -20.23 2.08
C THR A 39 -17.81 -21.39 2.95
N ARG A 40 -16.87 -21.99 3.67
CA ARG A 40 -17.16 -23.12 4.57
C ARG A 40 -17.77 -22.63 5.89
N MET A 41 -19.01 -22.99 6.16
CA MET A 41 -19.63 -22.79 7.48
C MET A 41 -19.04 -23.81 8.47
N ILE A 42 -18.34 -23.33 9.51
CA ILE A 42 -17.69 -24.18 10.51
C ILE A 42 -18.39 -23.94 11.85
N PRO A 43 -19.08 -24.95 12.42
CA PRO A 43 -19.61 -24.82 13.76
C PRO A 43 -18.47 -24.83 14.78
N ALA A 44 -18.53 -23.91 15.75
CA ALA A 44 -17.59 -23.87 16.86
C ALA A 44 -17.70 -25.16 17.68
N THR A 45 -16.55 -25.75 18.04
CA THR A 45 -16.48 -26.96 18.87
C THR A 45 -17.21 -26.74 20.19
N LEU A 46 -18.20 -27.59 20.49
CA LEU A 46 -18.95 -27.55 21.75
C LEU A 46 -17.99 -27.67 22.95
N ARG A 47 -18.21 -26.84 23.97
CA ARG A 47 -17.45 -26.82 25.25
C ARG A 47 -15.97 -26.38 25.14
N ARG A 48 -15.58 -25.61 24.10
CA ARG A 48 -14.30 -24.87 24.06
C ARG A 48 -14.53 -23.35 24.15
N PRO A 49 -14.37 -22.72 25.34
CA PRO A 49 -14.58 -21.28 25.54
C PRO A 49 -13.66 -20.39 24.68
N GLY A 50 -12.46 -20.87 24.35
CA GLY A 50 -11.46 -20.11 23.57
C GLY A 50 -11.88 -19.72 22.16
N ASN A 51 -12.85 -20.41 21.57
CA ASN A 51 -13.29 -20.16 20.18
C ASN A 51 -14.02 -18.82 19.98
N LYS A 52 -14.49 -18.18 21.07
CA LYS A 52 -15.20 -16.89 21.05
C LYS A 52 -14.59 -15.84 21.98
N ALA A 53 -13.51 -16.16 22.69
CA ALA A 53 -12.91 -15.28 23.70
C ALA A 53 -12.53 -13.89 23.14
N ILE A 54 -12.16 -13.81 21.86
CA ILE A 54 -11.83 -12.55 21.17
C ILE A 54 -13.08 -11.67 20.97
N LEU A 55 -14.23 -12.26 20.60
CA LEU A 55 -15.48 -11.53 20.39
C LEU A 55 -16.16 -11.19 21.72
N GLU A 56 -16.23 -12.14 22.66
CA GLU A 56 -16.82 -11.90 23.99
C GLU A 56 -16.00 -10.92 24.83
N GLY A 57 -14.67 -10.97 24.74
CA GLY A 57 -13.79 -9.95 25.34
C GLY A 57 -13.96 -8.57 24.69
N GLY A 58 -14.27 -8.52 23.40
CA GLY A 58 -14.60 -7.28 22.68
C GLY A 58 -15.94 -6.68 23.08
N PHE A 59 -16.99 -7.49 23.22
CA PHE A 59 -18.30 -7.04 23.68
C PHE A 59 -18.32 -6.63 25.16
N GLY A 60 -17.63 -7.37 26.03
CA GLY A 60 -17.53 -7.02 27.45
C GLY A 60 -16.80 -5.69 27.69
N LYS A 61 -15.76 -5.39 26.89
CA LYS A 61 -15.08 -4.08 26.93
C LYS A 61 -15.95 -2.96 26.38
N PHE A 62 -16.66 -3.21 25.27
CA PHE A 62 -17.60 -2.23 24.69
C PHE A 62 -18.73 -1.87 25.66
N GLU A 63 -19.27 -2.85 26.39
CA GLU A 63 -20.31 -2.61 27.40
C GLU A 63 -19.80 -1.80 28.60
N GLN A 64 -18.57 -2.05 29.05
CA GLN A 64 -17.92 -1.28 30.11
C GLN A 64 -17.58 0.16 29.68
N GLU A 65 -17.16 0.35 28.43
CA GLU A 65 -16.72 1.64 27.90
C GLU A 65 -17.89 2.54 27.47
N VAL A 66 -18.97 1.97 26.91
CA VAL A 66 -20.14 2.72 26.43
C VAL A 66 -21.15 2.98 27.55
N GLY A 67 -21.26 2.11 28.56
CA GLY A 67 -22.24 2.27 29.64
C GLY A 67 -23.70 2.22 29.17
N ARG A 68 -24.63 2.64 30.04
CA ARG A 68 -26.08 2.55 29.79
C ARG A 68 -26.52 3.54 28.71
N ILE A 69 -27.22 3.04 27.68
CA ILE A 69 -27.78 3.86 26.59
C ILE A 69 -29.06 4.54 27.08
N HIS A 70 -29.16 5.87 26.86
CA HIS A 70 -30.32 6.67 27.23
C HIS A 70 -30.99 7.25 25.97
N LEU A 71 -32.18 6.77 25.65
CA LEU A 71 -33.02 7.32 24.58
C LEU A 71 -34.21 8.06 25.20
N ASP A 72 -34.48 9.26 24.71
CA ASP A 72 -35.62 10.08 25.11
C ASP A 72 -36.73 9.91 24.07
N ASP A 73 -37.76 9.16 24.43
CA ASP A 73 -38.91 8.85 23.57
C ASP A 73 -40.10 9.79 23.81
N SER A 74 -39.91 10.90 24.52
CA SER A 74 -40.98 11.89 24.78
C SER A 74 -41.57 12.52 23.51
N SER A 75 -40.83 12.51 22.41
CA SER A 75 -41.30 12.87 21.06
C SER A 75 -40.41 12.27 19.98
N GLU A 76 -40.89 12.22 18.73
CA GLU A 76 -40.11 11.70 17.60
C GLU A 76 -38.82 12.51 17.38
N GLU A 77 -38.87 13.83 17.56
CA GLU A 77 -37.67 14.69 17.44
C GLU A 77 -36.72 14.56 18.63
N ALA A 78 -37.23 14.35 19.86
CA ALA A 78 -36.39 14.04 21.01
C ALA A 78 -35.70 12.68 20.86
N LEU A 79 -36.39 11.70 20.28
CA LEU A 79 -35.85 10.36 20.02
C LEU A 79 -34.75 10.38 18.97
N LYS A 80 -34.96 11.10 17.85
CA LYS A 80 -33.91 11.27 16.83
C LYS A 80 -32.66 11.95 17.41
N LYS A 81 -32.84 13.02 18.20
CA LYS A 81 -31.73 13.75 18.80
C LYS A 81 -30.99 12.92 19.85
N SER A 82 -31.70 12.26 20.77
CA SER A 82 -31.10 11.40 21.77
C SER A 82 -30.41 10.18 21.16
N ALA A 83 -30.99 9.59 20.11
CA ALA A 83 -30.35 8.49 19.37
C ALA A 83 -29.04 8.91 18.69
N VAL A 84 -29.03 10.05 17.98
CA VAL A 84 -27.81 10.56 17.34
C VAL A 84 -26.76 10.93 18.40
N ALA A 85 -27.18 11.56 19.50
CA ALA A 85 -26.29 11.89 20.61
C ALA A 85 -25.67 10.64 21.25
N GLU A 86 -26.46 9.58 21.48
CA GLU A 86 -25.97 8.31 22.03
C GLU A 86 -25.06 7.56 21.05
N ILE A 87 -25.34 7.60 19.75
CA ILE A 87 -24.46 7.01 18.72
C ILE A 87 -23.10 7.72 18.73
N LEU A 88 -23.10 9.06 18.77
CA LEU A 88 -21.86 9.85 18.81
C LEU A 88 -21.10 9.60 20.13
N ARG A 89 -21.81 9.55 21.26
CA ARG A 89 -21.23 9.27 22.58
C ARG A 89 -20.60 7.87 22.61
N ALA A 90 -21.32 6.85 22.15
CA ALA A 90 -20.84 5.46 22.11
C ALA A 90 -19.65 5.29 21.17
N TYR A 91 -19.69 5.92 19.99
CA TYR A 91 -18.56 5.92 19.04
C TYR A 91 -17.33 6.61 19.63
N THR A 92 -17.51 7.76 20.28
CA THR A 92 -16.42 8.51 20.93
C THR A 92 -15.83 7.73 22.11
N ALA A 93 -16.68 7.12 22.95
CA ALA A 93 -16.24 6.29 24.06
C ALA A 93 -15.42 5.08 23.58
N GLY A 94 -15.90 4.36 22.56
CA GLY A 94 -15.20 3.20 22.01
C GLY A 94 -13.94 3.53 21.20
N SER A 95 -13.79 4.76 20.68
CA SER A 95 -12.61 5.18 19.90
C SER A 95 -11.53 5.87 20.72
N ASP A 96 -11.95 6.76 21.63
CA ASP A 96 -11.09 7.75 22.28
C ASP A 96 -10.87 7.49 23.78
N HIS A 97 -11.65 6.59 24.41
CA HIS A 97 -11.46 6.14 25.80
C HIS A 97 -10.91 4.71 25.90
N ALA A 98 -10.86 3.96 24.80
CA ALA A 98 -10.23 2.65 24.75
C ALA A 98 -8.71 2.77 24.89
N GLY A 99 -8.15 2.06 25.86
CA GLY A 99 -6.71 1.97 26.09
C GLY A 99 -5.99 1.34 24.89
N ARG A 100 -4.95 2.00 24.39
CA ARG A 100 -4.21 1.51 23.22
C ARG A 100 -2.80 1.09 23.59
N ALA A 101 -2.35 -0.02 23.01
CA ALA A 101 -0.97 -0.49 23.19
C ALA A 101 0.07 0.55 22.73
N GLU A 102 -0.26 1.36 21.71
CA GLU A 102 0.58 2.47 21.23
C GLU A 102 0.79 3.60 22.27
N PHE A 103 0.00 3.62 23.34
CA PHE A 103 0.05 4.61 24.43
C PHE A 103 0.20 3.97 25.81
N ASP A 104 0.88 2.82 25.91
CA ASP A 104 1.07 2.06 27.16
C ASP A 104 -0.25 1.72 27.88
N GLY A 105 -1.29 1.42 27.10
CA GLY A 105 -2.62 1.11 27.62
C GLY A 105 -3.46 2.33 27.98
N LYS A 106 -2.95 3.56 27.81
CA LYS A 106 -3.72 4.79 27.96
C LYS A 106 -4.59 5.04 26.74
N SER A 107 -5.71 5.71 26.96
CA SER A 107 -6.56 6.20 25.90
C SER A 107 -5.97 7.46 25.26
N ARG A 108 -6.38 7.77 24.02
CA ARG A 108 -5.99 9.02 23.34
C ARG A 108 -6.37 10.25 24.15
N GLN A 109 -7.52 10.20 24.82
CA GLN A 109 -7.96 11.29 25.66
C GLN A 109 -7.08 11.46 26.90
N GLU A 110 -6.64 10.38 27.55
CA GLU A 110 -5.70 10.46 28.67
C GLU A 110 -4.34 11.00 28.23
N VAL A 111 -3.84 10.58 27.06
CA VAL A 111 -2.61 11.15 26.48
C VAL A 111 -2.79 12.64 26.21
N LEU A 112 -3.91 13.05 25.63
CA LEU A 112 -4.20 14.45 25.32
C LEU A 112 -4.43 15.31 26.57
N ARG A 113 -5.08 14.78 27.61
CA ARG A 113 -5.28 15.48 28.90
C ARG A 113 -3.97 15.62 29.68
N ASN A 114 -3.09 14.63 29.60
CA ASN A 114 -1.78 14.65 30.25
C ASN A 114 -0.75 15.46 29.45
N ALA A 115 -0.95 15.59 28.13
CA ALA A 115 -0.26 16.56 27.31
C ALA A 115 -0.83 17.93 27.67
N CYS A 116 -0.33 18.56 28.73
CA CYS A 116 -0.68 19.93 29.06
C CYS A 116 -0.20 20.81 27.89
N PRO A 117 -1.10 21.33 27.04
CA PRO A 117 -0.68 22.16 25.93
C PRO A 117 -0.16 23.47 26.52
N ASP A 118 1.11 23.77 26.28
CA ASP A 118 1.65 25.10 26.57
C ASP A 118 0.91 26.09 25.65
N PRO A 119 0.01 26.94 26.18
CA PRO A 119 -0.85 27.78 25.36
C PRO A 119 -0.06 28.79 24.54
N ASP A 120 1.11 29.19 25.03
CA ASP A 120 2.01 30.11 24.32
C ASP A 120 2.76 29.39 23.22
N ARG A 121 3.20 28.14 23.47
CA ARG A 121 3.81 27.30 22.43
C ARG A 121 2.83 26.98 21.32
N GLU A 122 1.58 26.64 21.64
CA GLU A 122 0.54 26.37 20.65
C GLU A 122 0.14 27.63 19.89
N ARG A 123 -0.04 28.76 20.58
CA ARG A 123 -0.32 30.04 19.92
C ARG A 123 0.79 30.40 18.95
N ARG A 124 2.06 30.34 19.39
CA ARG A 124 3.22 30.56 18.52
C ARG A 124 3.25 29.56 17.37
N PHE A 125 2.92 28.29 17.59
CA PHE A 125 2.88 27.29 16.54
C PHE A 125 1.77 27.56 15.52
N ILE A 126 0.58 27.96 15.95
CA ILE A 126 -0.54 28.34 15.07
C ILE A 126 -0.20 29.63 14.31
N GLU A 127 0.37 30.62 14.98
CA GLU A 127 0.83 31.87 14.36
C GLU A 127 1.96 31.60 13.34
N GLN A 128 2.90 30.71 13.68
CA GLN A 128 3.96 30.26 12.79
C GLN A 128 3.38 29.53 11.58
N LEU A 129 2.46 28.58 11.78
CA LEU A 129 1.76 27.89 10.69
C LEU A 129 1.02 28.90 9.81
N HIS A 130 0.32 29.86 10.39
CA HIS A 130 -0.41 30.89 9.66
C HIS A 130 0.55 31.80 8.87
N ALA A 131 1.67 32.21 9.47
CA ALA A 131 2.71 32.99 8.82
C ALA A 131 3.37 32.22 7.68
N ASP A 132 3.67 30.94 7.87
CA ASP A 132 4.26 30.06 6.87
C ASP A 132 3.29 29.75 5.71
N HIS A 133 2.00 29.64 6.01
CA HIS A 133 0.94 29.55 5.00
C HIS A 133 0.72 30.86 4.21
N SER A 134 1.01 32.00 4.85
CA SER A 134 0.86 33.34 4.24
C SER A 134 2.09 33.75 3.41
N LYS A 135 3.22 33.07 3.55
CA LYS A 135 4.40 33.31 2.73
C LYS A 135 4.10 32.90 1.27
N PRO A 136 4.33 33.79 0.29
CA PRO A 136 4.23 33.41 -1.11
C PRO A 136 5.24 32.31 -1.41
N ARG A 137 4.75 31.13 -1.80
CA ARG A 137 5.61 30.03 -2.25
C ARG A 137 6.35 30.50 -3.50
N LYS A 138 7.69 30.54 -3.42
CA LYS A 138 8.57 31.02 -4.50
C LYS A 138 8.63 30.10 -5.72
N ASP A 139 8.17 28.85 -5.58
CA ASP A 139 8.31 27.85 -6.63
C ASP A 139 7.07 27.84 -7.53
N CYS A 140 7.05 28.78 -8.47
CA CYS A 140 6.11 28.74 -9.58
C CYS A 140 6.73 27.99 -10.76
N LEU A 141 5.97 27.06 -11.35
CA LEU A 141 6.40 26.44 -12.60
C LEU A 141 6.54 27.50 -13.71
N PRO A 142 7.59 27.43 -14.57
CA PRO A 142 7.76 28.34 -15.71
C PRO A 142 6.55 28.32 -16.67
N THR A 143 5.78 27.24 -16.64
CA THR A 143 4.62 27.01 -17.51
C THR A 143 3.31 27.59 -16.97
N ARG A 144 3.34 28.35 -15.87
CA ARG A 144 2.15 28.89 -15.18
C ARG A 144 1.17 29.60 -16.12
N GLU A 145 1.66 30.48 -16.99
CA GLU A 145 0.81 31.25 -17.90
C GLU A 145 0.03 30.36 -18.89
N VAL A 146 0.68 29.31 -19.40
CA VAL A 146 0.04 28.36 -20.32
C VAL A 146 -0.97 27.50 -19.57
N ALA A 147 -0.60 27.02 -18.38
CA ALA A 147 -1.47 26.27 -17.49
C ALA A 147 -2.73 27.07 -17.12
N ARG A 148 -2.57 28.37 -16.81
CA ARG A 148 -3.67 29.29 -16.49
C ARG A 148 -4.64 29.44 -17.65
N LYS A 149 -4.14 29.70 -18.87
CA LYS A 149 -4.98 29.81 -20.08
C LYS A 149 -5.80 28.54 -20.35
N LEU A 150 -5.21 27.37 -20.15
CA LEU A 150 -5.92 26.09 -20.30
C LEU A 150 -7.04 25.94 -19.27
N LEU A 151 -6.76 26.28 -18.01
CA LEU A 151 -7.74 26.21 -16.92
C LEU A 151 -8.89 27.20 -17.13
N ASP A 152 -8.62 28.43 -17.54
CA ASP A 152 -9.67 29.42 -17.84
C ASP A 152 -10.57 28.93 -18.98
N LYS A 153 -9.98 28.44 -20.08
CA LYS A 153 -10.74 27.84 -21.19
C LYS A 153 -11.59 26.65 -20.73
N GLY A 154 -11.02 25.77 -19.91
CA GLY A 154 -11.71 24.58 -19.40
C GLY A 154 -12.87 24.92 -18.45
N PHE A 155 -12.67 25.85 -17.52
CA PHE A 155 -13.71 26.27 -16.58
C PHE A 155 -14.89 26.93 -17.30
N ALA A 156 -14.61 27.79 -18.29
CA ALA A 156 -15.61 28.40 -19.15
C ALA A 156 -16.38 27.35 -19.96
N LEU A 157 -15.66 26.44 -20.65
CA LEU A 157 -16.27 25.37 -21.46
C LEU A 157 -17.24 24.51 -20.66
N PHE A 158 -16.92 24.21 -19.39
CA PHE A 158 -17.76 23.37 -18.55
C PHE A 158 -18.76 24.16 -17.69
N GLY A 159 -18.83 25.49 -17.82
CA GLY A 159 -19.73 26.34 -17.04
C GLY A 159 -19.53 26.21 -15.53
N ILE A 160 -18.29 26.06 -15.06
CA ILE A 160 -17.93 25.92 -13.64
C ILE A 160 -17.19 27.13 -13.07
N GLU A 161 -17.11 28.23 -13.81
CA GLU A 161 -16.45 29.47 -13.38
C GLU A 161 -17.01 30.03 -12.07
N GLY A 162 -18.34 29.93 -11.88
CA GLY A 162 -19.00 30.34 -10.65
C GLY A 162 -18.61 29.53 -9.41
N LEU A 163 -17.95 28.38 -9.58
CA LEU A 163 -17.40 27.59 -8.48
C LEU A 163 -16.00 28.04 -8.05
N ASP A 164 -15.35 28.92 -8.82
CA ASP A 164 -14.07 29.56 -8.49
C ASP A 164 -14.10 31.05 -8.90
N PRO A 165 -14.99 31.86 -8.28
CA PRO A 165 -15.24 33.24 -8.69
C PRO A 165 -14.02 34.14 -8.52
N GLN A 166 -13.17 33.84 -7.52
CA GLN A 166 -11.92 34.58 -7.27
C GLN A 166 -10.73 34.03 -8.07
N GLY A 167 -10.92 32.97 -8.86
CA GLY A 167 -9.85 32.35 -9.66
C GLY A 167 -8.74 31.67 -8.84
N LYS A 168 -8.93 31.48 -7.53
CA LYS A 168 -7.92 30.98 -6.59
C LYS A 168 -7.55 29.54 -6.87
N ILE A 169 -8.53 28.72 -7.25
CA ILE A 169 -8.29 27.31 -7.56
C ILE A 169 -7.52 27.19 -8.87
N ARG A 170 -7.95 27.93 -9.91
CA ARG A 170 -7.24 27.97 -11.19
C ARG A 170 -5.81 28.49 -11.04
N GLU A 171 -5.61 29.48 -10.17
CA GLU A 171 -4.29 30.02 -9.86
C GLU A 171 -3.42 28.95 -9.19
N TRP A 172 -3.93 28.34 -8.12
CA TRP A 172 -3.23 27.28 -7.39
C TRP A 172 -2.87 26.08 -8.26
N LEU A 173 -3.76 25.66 -9.16
CA LEU A 173 -3.50 24.60 -10.12
C LEU A 173 -2.40 25.00 -11.13
N SER A 174 -2.44 26.24 -11.62
CA SER A 174 -1.49 26.72 -12.65
C SER A 174 -0.05 26.82 -12.15
N VAL A 175 0.12 27.11 -10.86
CA VAL A 175 1.44 27.22 -10.22
C VAL A 175 2.08 25.85 -9.99
N ARG A 176 1.27 24.80 -9.79
CA ARG A 176 1.72 23.48 -9.30
C ARG A 176 1.77 22.38 -10.34
N PHE A 177 0.95 22.47 -11.38
CA PHE A 177 0.77 21.39 -12.34
C PHE A 177 1.12 21.85 -13.74
N GLY A 178 1.75 20.95 -14.49
CA GLY A 178 2.16 21.20 -15.87
C GLY A 178 0.96 21.30 -16.81
N PRO A 179 1.10 21.99 -17.96
CA PRO A 179 0.05 22.08 -18.99
C PRO A 179 -0.45 20.72 -19.47
N GLU A 180 0.42 19.70 -19.49
CA GLU A 180 0.04 18.36 -19.89
C GLU A 180 -0.95 17.71 -18.93
N ALA A 181 -0.67 17.72 -17.63
CA ALA A 181 -1.57 17.20 -16.60
C ALA A 181 -2.91 17.92 -16.61
N ILE A 182 -2.88 19.25 -16.78
CA ILE A 182 -4.09 20.09 -16.88
C ILE A 182 -4.92 19.73 -18.10
N ARG A 183 -4.28 19.62 -19.28
CA ARG A 183 -4.96 19.25 -20.54
C ARG A 183 -5.61 17.87 -20.43
N GLN A 184 -4.88 16.87 -19.91
CA GLN A 184 -5.41 15.52 -19.70
C GLN A 184 -6.57 15.54 -18.69
N GLY A 185 -6.40 16.25 -17.57
CA GLY A 185 -7.43 16.32 -16.54
C GLY A 185 -8.71 16.99 -17.01
N LEU A 186 -8.61 18.06 -17.81
CA LEU A 186 -9.77 18.70 -18.44
C LEU A 186 -10.49 17.77 -19.44
N ALA A 187 -9.75 17.00 -20.24
CA ALA A 187 -10.34 16.04 -21.17
C ALA A 187 -11.08 14.89 -20.44
N ILE A 188 -10.48 14.36 -19.37
CA ILE A 188 -11.11 13.34 -18.52
C ILE A 188 -12.37 13.91 -17.87
N PHE A 189 -12.29 15.11 -17.32
CA PHE A 189 -13.42 15.79 -16.70
C PHE A 189 -14.57 16.00 -17.69
N GLY A 190 -14.29 16.51 -18.88
CA GLY A 190 -15.29 16.68 -19.94
C GLY A 190 -15.98 15.37 -20.29
N THR A 191 -15.20 14.31 -20.54
CA THR A 191 -15.74 12.98 -20.85
C THR A 191 -16.64 12.42 -19.74
N LYS A 192 -16.29 12.67 -18.47
CA LYS A 192 -17.11 12.23 -17.32
C LYS A 192 -18.39 13.07 -17.18
N ARG A 193 -18.32 14.36 -17.50
CA ARG A 193 -19.47 15.26 -17.50
C ARG A 193 -20.45 14.92 -18.61
N ASP A 194 -19.98 14.65 -19.81
CA ASP A 194 -20.81 14.24 -20.97
C ASP A 194 -21.57 12.95 -20.70
N LYS A 195 -20.96 12.04 -19.92
CA LYS A 195 -21.61 10.81 -19.43
C LYS A 195 -22.61 11.04 -18.29
N GLY A 196 -22.84 12.30 -17.89
CA GLY A 196 -23.76 12.66 -16.81
C GLY A 196 -23.31 12.25 -15.41
N LEU A 197 -22.03 11.87 -15.22
CA LEU A 197 -21.49 11.38 -13.95
C LEU A 197 -21.09 12.50 -12.98
N LEU A 198 -21.08 13.76 -13.45
CA LEU A 198 -20.65 14.93 -12.68
C LEU A 198 -21.80 15.95 -12.59
N ARG A 199 -22.72 15.73 -11.64
CA ARG A 199 -23.88 16.61 -11.39
C ARG A 199 -23.76 17.45 -10.11
N SER A 200 -22.62 17.36 -9.42
CA SER A 200 -22.41 18.01 -8.13
C SER A 200 -21.97 19.48 -8.27
N ASN A 201 -22.45 20.33 -7.38
CA ASN A 201 -21.94 21.69 -7.14
C ASN A 201 -20.46 21.73 -6.70
N MET A 202 -19.84 20.58 -6.42
CA MET A 202 -18.42 20.44 -6.06
C MET A 202 -17.58 19.88 -7.20
N ALA A 203 -18.06 19.92 -8.45
CA ALA A 203 -17.36 19.34 -9.60
C ALA A 203 -15.93 19.87 -9.80
N HIS A 204 -15.66 21.14 -9.45
CA HIS A 204 -14.30 21.70 -9.49
C HIS A 204 -13.30 20.94 -8.58
N ARG A 205 -13.74 20.38 -7.44
CA ARG A 205 -12.88 19.57 -6.56
C ARG A 205 -12.49 18.24 -7.20
N TYR A 206 -13.41 17.64 -7.95
CA TYR A 206 -13.11 16.46 -8.74
C TYR A 206 -12.06 16.77 -9.81
N LEU A 207 -12.22 17.89 -10.53
CA LEU A 207 -11.24 18.33 -11.52
C LEU A 207 -9.84 18.52 -10.91
N VAL A 208 -9.74 19.14 -9.72
CA VAL A 208 -8.48 19.27 -8.98
C VAL A 208 -7.83 17.91 -8.75
N LYS A 209 -8.60 16.93 -8.25
CA LYS A 209 -8.08 15.59 -7.97
C LYS A 209 -7.63 14.86 -9.24
N VAL A 210 -8.38 15.01 -10.33
CA VAL A 210 -8.03 14.41 -11.62
C VAL A 210 -6.72 14.99 -12.14
N ILE A 211 -6.55 16.31 -12.14
CA ILE A 211 -5.31 16.98 -12.59
C ILE A 211 -4.11 16.52 -11.74
N GLN A 212 -4.28 16.45 -10.41
CA GLN A 212 -3.23 15.97 -9.51
C GLN A 212 -2.82 14.53 -9.86
N ASN A 213 -3.78 13.63 -10.06
CA ASN A 213 -3.47 12.26 -10.41
C ASN A 213 -2.79 12.17 -11.78
N CYS A 214 -3.19 12.98 -12.76
CA CYS A 214 -2.50 13.04 -14.06
C CYS A 214 -1.05 13.48 -13.92
N GLN A 215 -0.76 14.49 -13.07
CA GLN A 215 0.61 14.91 -12.81
C GLN A 215 1.43 13.78 -12.18
N HIS A 216 0.89 13.12 -11.14
CA HIS A 216 1.61 12.02 -10.49
C HIS A 216 1.96 10.90 -11.48
N GLU A 217 1.05 10.54 -12.38
CA GLU A 217 1.30 9.53 -13.41
C GLU A 217 2.40 9.96 -14.40
N ILE A 218 2.41 11.22 -14.80
CA ILE A 218 3.47 11.77 -15.67
C ILE A 218 4.82 11.73 -14.95
N ASP A 219 4.86 12.17 -13.69
CA ASP A 219 6.07 12.19 -12.89
C ASP A 219 6.61 10.77 -12.66
N LEU A 220 5.74 9.81 -12.35
CA LEU A 220 6.11 8.40 -12.17
C LEU A 220 6.71 7.80 -13.45
N ARG A 221 6.18 8.15 -14.63
CA ARG A 221 6.76 7.71 -15.91
C ARG A 221 8.15 8.29 -16.10
N ARG A 222 8.33 9.58 -15.84
CA ARG A 222 9.66 10.21 -15.99
C ARG A 222 10.66 9.67 -14.98
N GLN A 223 10.24 9.44 -13.74
CA GLN A 223 11.07 8.81 -12.72
C GLN A 223 11.48 7.39 -13.13
N LYS A 224 10.56 6.60 -13.69
CA LYS A 224 10.88 5.27 -14.21
C LYS A 224 11.94 5.32 -15.32
N GLU A 225 11.82 6.25 -16.25
CA GLU A 225 12.81 6.44 -17.32
C GLU A 225 14.18 6.80 -16.75
N LEU A 226 14.24 7.79 -15.84
CA LEU A 226 15.47 8.20 -15.18
C LEU A 226 16.09 7.07 -14.36
N LEU A 227 15.28 6.32 -13.60
CA LEU A 227 15.76 5.16 -12.85
C LEU A 227 16.38 4.11 -13.77
N ARG A 228 15.80 3.89 -14.95
CA ARG A 228 16.38 3.00 -15.95
C ARG A 228 17.71 3.53 -16.49
N GLU A 229 17.78 4.81 -16.85
CA GLU A 229 19.01 5.45 -17.34
C GLU A 229 20.15 5.34 -16.31
N PHE A 230 19.84 5.58 -15.03
CA PHE A 230 20.81 5.43 -13.94
C PHE A 230 21.19 3.97 -13.70
N ALA A 231 20.24 3.03 -13.76
CA ALA A 231 20.54 1.61 -13.63
C ALA A 231 21.42 1.08 -14.79
N GLU A 232 21.21 1.56 -16.02
CA GLU A 232 22.07 1.21 -17.17
C GLU A 232 23.49 1.77 -17.01
N THR A 233 23.61 3.00 -16.51
CA THR A 233 24.91 3.62 -16.21
C THR A 233 25.65 2.87 -15.12
N GLU A 234 24.94 2.55 -14.02
CA GLU A 234 25.46 1.75 -12.92
C GLU A 234 25.91 0.37 -13.43
N HIS A 235 25.05 -0.35 -14.16
CA HIS A 235 25.37 -1.64 -14.75
C HIS A 235 26.65 -1.61 -15.60
N ASN A 236 26.81 -0.61 -16.46
CA ASN A 236 28.00 -0.50 -17.31
C ASN A 236 29.29 -0.24 -16.50
N ALA A 237 29.22 0.60 -15.46
CA ALA A 237 30.37 0.85 -14.59
C ALA A 237 30.77 -0.40 -13.80
N TRP A 238 29.80 -1.15 -13.28
CA TRP A 238 30.07 -2.35 -12.48
C TRP A 238 30.52 -3.56 -13.30
N LEU A 239 30.04 -3.72 -14.53
CA LEU A 239 30.45 -4.82 -15.41
C LEU A 239 31.91 -4.72 -15.85
N GLN A 240 32.53 -3.53 -15.78
CA GLN A 240 33.92 -3.36 -16.20
C GLN A 240 34.89 -4.22 -15.38
N ASP A 241 34.60 -4.46 -14.11
CA ASP A 241 35.47 -5.25 -13.22
C ASP A 241 35.05 -6.73 -13.18
N LEU A 242 33.74 -7.00 -13.16
CA LEU A 242 33.22 -8.36 -13.00
C LEU A 242 33.39 -9.25 -14.24
N ILE A 243 33.43 -8.67 -15.44
CA ILE A 243 33.66 -9.43 -16.67
C ILE A 243 35.09 -9.99 -16.71
N PRO A 244 36.15 -9.16 -16.54
CA PRO A 244 37.51 -9.67 -16.39
C PRO A 244 37.66 -10.71 -15.28
N ASP A 245 37.05 -10.49 -14.11
CA ASP A 245 37.10 -11.44 -12.99
C ASP A 245 36.51 -12.80 -13.37
N TYR A 246 35.39 -12.81 -14.09
CA TYR A 246 34.78 -14.05 -14.58
C TYR A 246 35.68 -14.77 -15.59
N GLU A 247 36.28 -14.05 -16.54
CA GLU A 247 37.17 -14.66 -17.54
C GLU A 247 38.46 -15.19 -16.91
N LEU A 248 39.02 -14.50 -15.91
CA LEU A 248 40.16 -14.97 -15.13
C LEU A 248 39.79 -16.25 -14.36
N LEU A 249 38.66 -16.23 -13.64
CA LEU A 249 38.19 -17.39 -12.89
C LEU A 249 37.97 -18.61 -13.80
N LYS A 250 37.43 -18.39 -15.00
CA LYS A 250 37.24 -19.43 -16.01
C LYS A 250 38.56 -20.00 -16.52
N ALA A 251 39.61 -19.19 -16.63
CA ALA A 251 40.94 -19.64 -17.03
C ALA A 251 41.65 -20.44 -15.93
N GLU A 252 41.43 -20.09 -14.66
CA GLU A 252 42.04 -20.76 -13.49
C GLU A 252 41.37 -22.09 -13.12
N CYS A 253 40.08 -22.25 -13.44
CA CYS A 253 39.31 -23.45 -13.12
C CYS A 253 39.52 -24.55 -14.17
N ASP A 254 40.32 -25.56 -13.83
CA ASP A 254 40.58 -26.75 -14.66
C ASP A 254 39.69 -27.97 -14.32
N GLY A 255 38.84 -27.86 -13.28
CA GLY A 255 37.95 -28.94 -12.82
C GLY A 255 38.66 -30.10 -12.11
N SER A 256 39.95 -29.96 -11.80
CA SER A 256 40.76 -31.02 -11.16
C SER A 256 40.42 -31.24 -9.68
N SER A 257 39.83 -30.25 -9.02
CA SER A 257 39.37 -30.31 -7.63
C SER A 257 38.13 -29.43 -7.43
N PRO A 258 37.39 -29.58 -6.32
CA PRO A 258 36.25 -28.70 -6.00
C PRO A 258 36.62 -27.20 -5.98
N GLU A 259 37.83 -26.87 -5.53
CA GLU A 259 38.33 -25.48 -5.49
C GLU A 259 38.65 -24.92 -6.88
N LYS A 260 38.88 -25.81 -7.86
CA LYS A 260 39.08 -25.47 -9.27
C LYS A 260 37.86 -25.80 -10.13
N ASP A 261 36.71 -26.03 -9.51
CA ASP A 261 35.46 -26.28 -10.20
C ASP A 261 34.74 -24.96 -10.48
N LEU A 262 34.62 -24.61 -11.76
CA LEU A 262 34.06 -23.33 -12.18
C LEU A 262 32.61 -23.13 -11.69
N ASP A 263 31.80 -24.20 -11.66
CA ASP A 263 30.39 -24.09 -11.24
C ASP A 263 30.31 -23.76 -9.75
N PHE A 264 31.19 -24.35 -8.94
CA PHE A 264 31.28 -24.11 -7.51
C PHE A 264 31.77 -22.70 -7.22
N ARG A 265 32.86 -22.27 -7.88
CA ARG A 265 33.43 -20.93 -7.70
C ARG A 265 32.48 -19.81 -8.12
N VAL A 266 31.76 -19.99 -9.23
CA VAL A 266 30.73 -19.03 -9.66
C VAL A 266 29.55 -19.02 -8.68
N SER A 267 29.17 -20.18 -8.12
CA SER A 267 28.12 -20.25 -7.09
C SER A 267 28.53 -19.59 -5.78
N GLU A 268 29.80 -19.69 -5.37
CA GLU A 268 30.34 -18.98 -4.21
C GLU A 268 30.25 -17.46 -4.42
N ASN A 269 30.69 -16.96 -5.58
CA ASN A 269 30.60 -15.54 -5.89
C ASN A 269 29.15 -15.04 -5.98
N ALA A 270 28.21 -15.89 -6.39
CA ALA A 270 26.78 -15.56 -6.35
C ALA A 270 26.23 -15.45 -4.93
N VAL A 271 26.70 -16.30 -3.99
CA VAL A 271 26.30 -16.26 -2.58
C VAL A 271 26.96 -15.10 -1.83
N PHE A 272 28.26 -14.85 -2.06
CA PHE A 272 29.04 -13.86 -1.32
C PHE A 272 29.06 -12.47 -1.96
N GLY A 273 28.39 -12.26 -3.11
CA GLY A 273 28.29 -10.95 -3.73
C GLY A 273 27.71 -9.93 -2.75
N CYS A 274 28.45 -8.86 -2.44
CA CYS A 274 28.03 -7.90 -1.40
C CYS A 274 26.91 -6.95 -1.88
N LEU A 275 26.75 -6.83 -3.19
CA LEU A 275 25.76 -5.95 -3.83
C LEU A 275 24.79 -6.76 -4.67
N PHE A 276 23.52 -6.34 -4.68
CA PHE A 276 22.46 -7.00 -5.44
C PHE A 276 22.81 -7.22 -6.92
N LEU A 277 23.45 -6.25 -7.56
CA LEU A 277 23.87 -6.35 -8.97
C LEU A 277 25.04 -7.32 -9.18
N GLN A 278 25.96 -7.43 -8.21
CA GLN A 278 27.07 -8.39 -8.27
C GLN A 278 26.53 -9.83 -8.13
N GLN A 279 25.63 -10.06 -7.19
CA GLN A 279 24.94 -11.35 -7.04
C GLN A 279 24.21 -11.71 -8.34
N ALA A 280 23.43 -10.77 -8.90
CA ALA A 280 22.71 -10.99 -10.15
C ALA A 280 23.64 -11.31 -11.35
N PHE A 281 24.82 -10.69 -11.43
CA PHE A 281 25.82 -11.01 -12.45
C PHE A 281 26.29 -12.47 -12.34
N TRP A 282 26.75 -12.88 -11.15
CA TRP A 282 27.26 -14.24 -10.94
C TRP A 282 26.15 -15.30 -11.07
N GLU A 283 24.94 -15.00 -10.62
CA GLU A 283 23.75 -15.83 -10.84
C GLU A 283 23.47 -16.02 -12.33
N ASN A 284 23.55 -14.96 -13.14
CA ASN A 284 23.34 -15.05 -14.58
C ASN A 284 24.44 -15.88 -15.27
N LYS A 285 25.70 -15.73 -14.85
CA LYS A 285 26.81 -16.58 -15.32
C LYS A 285 26.61 -18.04 -14.91
N LEU A 286 26.21 -18.30 -13.68
CA LEU A 286 25.91 -19.65 -13.18
C LEU A 286 24.75 -20.29 -13.95
N LYS A 287 23.68 -19.54 -14.19
CA LYS A 287 22.53 -19.98 -14.96
C LYS A 287 22.94 -20.35 -16.39
N ALA A 288 23.76 -19.52 -17.04
CA ALA A 288 24.27 -19.81 -18.38
C ALA A 288 25.15 -21.06 -18.39
N LEU A 289 26.03 -21.23 -17.39
CA LEU A 289 26.89 -22.40 -17.22
C LEU A 289 26.09 -23.69 -17.04
N LEU A 290 25.00 -23.65 -16.29
CA LEU A 290 24.20 -24.83 -15.95
C LEU A 290 23.08 -25.14 -16.95
N LYS A 291 22.83 -24.26 -17.91
CA LYS A 291 21.71 -24.36 -18.87
C LYS A 291 21.64 -25.73 -19.56
N ASP A 292 22.79 -26.27 -19.95
CA ASP A 292 22.90 -27.56 -20.65
C ASP A 292 23.56 -28.67 -19.79
N ARG A 293 23.78 -28.41 -18.49
CA ARG A 293 24.48 -29.32 -17.55
C ARG A 293 23.64 -29.59 -16.30
N ARG A 294 22.46 -30.16 -16.54
CA ARG A 294 21.43 -30.33 -15.51
C ARG A 294 21.85 -31.25 -14.37
N ASP A 295 22.62 -32.29 -14.68
CA ASP A 295 23.20 -33.23 -13.74
C ASP A 295 24.06 -32.53 -12.66
N ARG A 296 24.59 -31.35 -12.98
CA ARG A 296 25.43 -30.55 -12.09
C ARG A 296 24.65 -29.68 -11.10
N ILE A 297 23.36 -29.42 -11.34
CA ILE A 297 22.55 -28.55 -10.46
C ILE A 297 22.49 -29.10 -9.03
N ALA A 298 22.29 -30.42 -8.88
CA ALA A 298 22.28 -31.06 -7.57
C ALA A 298 23.63 -30.95 -6.84
N ALA A 299 24.74 -31.06 -7.58
CA ALA A 299 26.08 -30.91 -7.03
C ALA A 299 26.34 -29.48 -6.55
N VAL A 300 25.94 -28.47 -7.33
CA VAL A 300 26.05 -27.05 -6.96
C VAL A 300 25.18 -26.73 -5.75
N CYS A 301 23.94 -27.21 -5.69
CA CYS A 301 23.07 -27.06 -4.51
C CYS A 301 23.71 -27.67 -3.24
N ASN A 302 24.35 -28.83 -3.37
CA ASN A 302 25.07 -29.46 -2.25
C ASN A 302 26.29 -28.65 -1.82
N HIS A 303 27.00 -28.05 -2.77
CA HIS A 303 28.13 -27.17 -2.51
C HIS A 303 27.69 -25.91 -1.76
N VAL A 304 26.71 -25.17 -2.31
CA VAL A 304 26.14 -23.95 -1.69
C VAL A 304 25.64 -24.24 -0.27
N ARG A 305 25.03 -25.41 -0.03
CA ARG A 305 24.58 -25.80 1.31
C ARG A 305 25.72 -25.85 2.33
N ARG A 306 26.94 -26.21 1.89
CA ARG A 306 28.14 -26.36 2.73
C ARG A 306 28.94 -25.07 2.93
N LEU A 307 28.55 -23.96 2.31
CA LEU A 307 29.16 -22.64 2.52
C LEU A 307 28.70 -22.06 3.87
N PHE A 308 29.25 -22.57 4.98
CA PHE A 308 28.81 -22.19 6.32
C PHE A 308 29.17 -20.75 6.69
N GLU A 309 30.11 -20.11 6.00
CA GLU A 309 30.41 -18.69 6.18
C GLU A 309 29.31 -17.78 5.62
N ALA A 310 28.46 -18.27 4.71
CA ALA A 310 27.35 -17.52 4.13
C ALA A 310 26.09 -17.57 5.00
N THR A 311 25.31 -16.49 4.96
CA THR A 311 24.04 -16.45 5.68
C THR A 311 23.09 -17.54 5.19
N TRP A 312 22.20 -17.99 6.06
CA TRP A 312 21.19 -18.99 5.68
C TRP A 312 20.26 -18.46 4.58
N GLU A 313 19.88 -17.17 4.63
CA GLU A 313 19.00 -16.54 3.65
C GLU A 313 19.63 -16.54 2.25
N ASP A 314 20.89 -16.08 2.11
CA ASP A 314 21.55 -15.99 0.80
C ASP A 314 21.72 -17.37 0.15
N ARG A 315 22.07 -18.39 0.95
CA ARG A 315 22.15 -19.78 0.48
C ARG A 315 20.80 -20.32 0.01
N PHE A 316 19.74 -20.08 0.78
CA PHE A 316 18.39 -20.55 0.44
C PHE A 316 17.82 -19.85 -0.79
N GLN A 317 18.09 -18.54 -0.95
CA GLN A 317 17.70 -17.77 -2.13
C GLN A 317 18.35 -18.34 -3.39
N LEU A 318 19.67 -18.56 -3.38
CA LEU A 318 20.36 -19.13 -4.55
C LEU A 318 19.92 -20.56 -4.85
N MET A 319 19.79 -21.42 -3.83
CA MET A 319 19.30 -22.79 -4.02
C MET A 319 17.88 -22.82 -4.61
N SER A 320 17.01 -21.92 -4.15
CA SER A 320 15.64 -21.80 -4.69
C SER A 320 15.65 -21.40 -6.17
N LYS A 321 16.56 -20.48 -6.56
CA LYS A 321 16.76 -20.10 -7.97
C LYS A 321 17.30 -21.25 -8.81
N LEU A 322 18.29 -22.00 -8.31
CA LEU A 322 18.86 -23.17 -8.99
C LEU A 322 17.81 -24.24 -9.27
N ILE A 323 16.97 -24.55 -8.28
CA ILE A 323 15.85 -25.48 -8.42
C ILE A 323 14.83 -24.94 -9.44
N ALA A 324 14.49 -23.65 -9.38
CA ALA A 324 13.58 -23.05 -10.34
C ALA A 324 14.11 -23.09 -11.78
N TRP A 325 15.41 -22.88 -11.99
CA TRP A 325 16.04 -22.99 -13.30
C TRP A 325 15.99 -24.42 -13.83
N GLU A 326 16.20 -25.42 -12.96
CA GLU A 326 16.05 -26.83 -13.33
C GLU A 326 14.66 -27.14 -13.90
N TYR A 327 13.60 -26.65 -13.23
CA TYR A 327 12.22 -26.81 -13.72
C TYR A 327 11.95 -26.06 -15.03
N GLN A 328 12.51 -24.85 -15.20
CA GLN A 328 12.35 -24.07 -16.43
C GLN A 328 13.09 -24.66 -17.64
N ILE A 329 14.18 -25.40 -17.42
CA ILE A 329 14.91 -26.13 -18.47
C ILE A 329 14.16 -27.43 -18.86
N SER A 330 13.17 -27.85 -18.07
CA SER A 330 12.41 -29.11 -18.27
C SER A 330 11.14 -28.98 -19.10
N GLY A 331 10.67 -27.76 -19.37
CA GLY A 331 9.43 -27.48 -20.10
C GLY A 331 9.72 -26.88 -21.47
#